data_AF-A0A1J4SUH1-F1
#
_entry.id   AF-A0A1J4SUH1-F1
#
_cell.length_a   1.000
_cell.length_b   1.000
_cell.length_c   1.000
_cell.angle_alpha   90.00
_cell.angle_beta   90.00
_cell.angle_gamma   90.00
#
_symmetry.space_group_name_H-M   'P 1'
#
loop_
_entity.id
_entity.type
_entity.pdbx_description
1 polymer ?
#
loop_
_entity_poly.entity_id
_entity_poly.type
_entity_poly.pdbx_seq_one_letter_code
_entity_poly.pdbx_strand_id
1 'polypeptide(L)'
;MTCVGGTGTGYWYNSAAWIEWTDGNLSDYEKVRAGPAGVYTSVQNAGLYYGCSTTGNAVFRGGDLGAGAIAGVFAFNALYAPSLVAAGFGFRCGR
;
A
#
# COMPACT_ATOMS: atom_id res chain seq x y z
N MET A 1 -6.54 -4.08 10.06
CA MET A 1 -5.09 -4.31 10.23
C MET A 1 -4.63 -3.54 11.47
N THR A 2 -3.85 -4.14 12.36
CA THR A 2 -3.09 -3.35 13.37
C THR A 2 -1.90 -2.73 12.65
N CYS A 3 -2.17 -1.61 12.03
CA CYS A 3 -1.16 -0.82 11.35
C CYS A 3 -0.47 0.01 12.44
N VAL A 4 0.70 -0.46 12.88
CA VAL A 4 1.53 0.27 13.84
C VAL A 4 2.45 1.16 13.02
N GLY A 5 2.14 2.45 12.99
CA GLY A 5 2.94 3.44 12.28
C GLY A 5 4.33 3.56 12.91
N GLY A 6 5.36 3.65 12.07
CA GLY A 6 6.75 3.79 12.51
C GLY A 6 7.73 3.45 11.41
N THR A 7 8.99 3.29 11.75
CA THR A 7 10.05 2.83 10.84
C THR A 7 10.72 1.58 11.41
N GLY A 8 11.27 0.75 10.52
CA GLY A 8 12.02 -0.45 10.89
C GLY A 8 11.15 -1.69 11.14
N THR A 9 11.77 -2.71 11.71
CA THR A 9 11.17 -4.05 11.83
C THR A 9 9.88 -4.03 12.67
N GLY A 10 8.78 -4.48 12.10
CA GLY A 10 7.48 -4.61 12.77
C GLY A 10 6.55 -3.42 12.57
N TYR A 11 7.05 -2.32 11.99
CA TYR A 11 6.29 -1.09 11.79
C TYR A 11 6.07 -0.82 10.31
N TRP A 12 4.91 -0.23 9.99
CA TRP A 12 4.63 0.26 8.64
C TRP A 12 4.97 1.74 8.55
N TYR A 13 5.68 2.13 7.50
CA TYR A 13 6.05 3.50 7.20
C TYR A 13 4.80 4.37 7.05
N ASN A 14 4.82 5.55 7.68
CA ASN A 14 3.73 6.50 7.59
C ASN A 14 4.02 7.50 6.46
N SER A 15 3.64 7.14 5.22
CA SER A 15 3.98 7.98 4.07
C SER A 15 3.08 9.21 3.89
N ALA A 16 1.92 9.30 4.55
CA ALA A 16 0.88 10.36 4.42
C ALA A 16 0.51 10.82 2.98
N ALA A 17 1.09 10.17 1.97
CA ALA A 17 1.08 10.47 0.56
C ALA A 17 1.46 9.19 -0.21
N TRP A 18 1.17 9.18 -1.51
CA TRP A 18 1.59 8.13 -2.42
C TRP A 18 3.08 8.26 -2.72
N ILE A 19 3.83 7.18 -2.47
CA ILE A 19 5.27 7.13 -2.74
C ILE A 19 5.61 5.88 -3.56
N GLU A 20 6.71 5.98 -4.29
CA GLU A 20 7.24 4.87 -5.08
C GLU A 20 7.87 3.80 -4.18
N TRP A 21 7.85 2.55 -4.66
CA TRP A 21 8.54 1.44 -4.01
C TRP A 21 10.07 1.56 -4.01
N THR A 22 10.59 2.58 -4.68
CA THR A 22 12.01 2.96 -4.68
C THR A 22 12.38 3.89 -3.53
N ASP A 23 11.41 4.38 -2.75
CA ASP A 23 11.66 5.15 -1.54
C ASP A 23 12.44 4.30 -0.52
N GLY A 24 13.55 4.86 -0.03
CA GLY A 24 14.46 4.17 0.89
C GLY A 24 13.80 3.73 2.19
N ASN A 25 12.80 4.47 2.67
CA ASN A 25 12.09 4.18 3.91
C ASN A 25 11.28 2.87 3.85
N LEU A 26 11.00 2.35 2.65
CA LEU A 26 10.21 1.13 2.44
C LEU A 26 11.06 -0.15 2.45
N SER A 27 12.39 -0.01 2.52
CA SER A 27 13.32 -1.13 2.34
C SER A 27 13.32 -2.10 3.51
N ASP A 28 12.97 -1.65 4.72
CA ASP A 28 13.15 -2.41 5.95
C ASP A 28 12.04 -3.44 6.18
N TYR A 29 10.77 -3.07 5.98
CA TYR A 29 9.64 -3.89 6.36
C TYR A 29 8.62 -4.09 5.25
N GLU A 30 8.31 -3.03 4.51
CA GLU A 30 7.22 -2.98 3.54
C GLU A 30 7.54 -3.81 2.31
N LYS A 31 8.75 -3.64 1.73
CA LYS A 31 9.14 -4.36 0.52
C LYS A 31 9.19 -5.86 0.73
N VAL A 32 9.70 -6.30 1.88
CA VAL A 32 9.77 -7.74 2.23
C VAL A 32 8.38 -8.35 2.38
N ARG A 33 7.37 -7.59 2.84
CA ARG A 33 6.03 -8.11 3.12
C ARG A 33 5.02 -7.93 2.01
N ALA A 34 5.08 -6.82 1.29
CA ALA A 34 4.01 -6.39 0.39
C ALA A 34 4.51 -5.72 -0.90
N GLY A 35 5.78 -5.35 -0.97
CA GLY A 35 6.36 -4.68 -2.12
C GLY A 35 7.12 -5.62 -3.07
N PRO A 36 7.71 -5.05 -4.12
CA PRO A 36 8.53 -5.78 -5.06
C PRO A 36 9.92 -6.09 -4.50
N ALA A 37 10.50 -7.25 -4.87
CA ALA A 37 11.87 -7.65 -4.53
C ALA A 37 12.97 -6.84 -5.23
N GLY A 38 12.60 -5.87 -6.08
CA GLY A 38 13.53 -5.07 -6.88
C GLY A 38 13.20 -3.57 -6.88
N VAL A 39 13.85 -2.85 -7.78
CA VAL A 39 13.66 -1.40 -8.00
C VAL A 39 12.59 -1.21 -9.08
N TYR A 40 11.37 -1.64 -8.78
CA TYR A 40 10.23 -1.44 -9.67
C TYR A 40 9.45 -0.21 -9.27
N THR A 41 8.98 0.55 -10.26
CA THR A 41 8.17 1.76 -10.07
C THR A 41 6.76 1.57 -10.62
N SER A 42 5.90 2.54 -10.37
CA SER A 42 4.54 2.60 -10.92
C SER A 42 4.49 2.45 -12.44
N VAL A 43 5.48 2.97 -13.18
CA VAL A 43 5.54 2.85 -14.66
C VAL A 43 5.76 1.41 -15.14
N GLN A 44 6.17 0.50 -14.25
CA GLN A 44 6.37 -0.93 -14.50
C GLN A 44 5.24 -1.78 -13.88
N ASN A 45 4.07 -1.18 -13.64
CA ASN A 45 2.90 -1.83 -13.02
C ASN A 45 3.14 -2.31 -11.58
N ALA A 46 4.14 -1.78 -10.87
CA ALA A 46 4.30 -2.07 -9.45
C ALA A 46 3.19 -1.42 -8.61
N GLY A 47 2.64 -0.30 -9.08
CA GLY A 47 1.75 0.57 -8.29
C GLY A 47 2.51 1.36 -7.24
N LEU A 48 1.76 2.08 -6.40
CA LEU A 48 2.32 2.95 -5.37
C LEU A 48 2.00 2.46 -3.96
N TYR A 49 2.75 2.99 -3.00
CA TYR A 49 2.55 2.76 -1.57
C TYR A 49 1.92 3.99 -0.91
N TYR A 50 0.81 3.78 -0.20
CA TYR A 50 0.24 4.70 0.78
C TYR A 50 0.16 3.98 2.11
N GLY A 51 1.05 4.36 3.01
CA GLY A 51 1.30 3.69 4.27
C GLY A 51 0.41 4.13 5.41
N CYS A 52 0.88 3.79 6.60
CA CYS A 52 0.13 3.81 7.84
C CYS A 52 -0.06 5.22 8.44
N SER A 53 -0.91 6.05 7.85
CA SER A 53 -1.20 7.38 8.43
C SER A 53 -2.15 7.34 9.62
N THR A 54 -3.09 6.39 9.64
CA THR A 54 -4.09 6.25 10.70
C THR A 54 -4.24 4.78 11.11
N THR A 55 -4.05 4.49 12.40
CA THR A 55 -4.26 3.14 12.95
C THR A 55 -5.72 2.71 12.80
N GLY A 56 -5.94 1.46 12.37
CA GLY A 56 -7.28 0.88 12.22
C GLY A 56 -7.82 0.93 10.78
N ASN A 57 -7.16 1.66 9.88
CA ASN A 57 -7.49 1.62 8.45
C ASN A 57 -7.36 0.22 7.84
N ALA A 58 -8.16 -0.03 6.82
CA ALA A 58 -8.12 -1.25 6.02
C ALA A 58 -7.10 -1.13 4.88
N VAL A 59 -6.52 -2.26 4.49
CA VAL A 59 -5.60 -2.32 3.35
C VAL A 59 -6.36 -2.70 2.09
N PHE A 60 -6.19 -1.89 1.06
CA PHE A 60 -6.66 -2.15 -0.30
C PHE A 60 -5.45 -2.43 -1.20
N ARG A 61 -5.62 -3.37 -2.13
CA ARG A 61 -4.57 -3.84 -3.04
C ARG A 61 -5.06 -3.75 -4.49
N GLY A 62 -4.14 -3.58 -5.43
CA GLY A 62 -4.43 -3.61 -6.87
C GLY A 62 -4.85 -2.26 -7.48
N GLY A 63 -5.68 -1.48 -6.79
CA GLY A 63 -6.23 -0.21 -7.31
C GLY A 63 -7.60 -0.37 -7.99
N ASP A 64 -8.19 0.75 -8.41
CA ASP A 64 -9.47 0.80 -9.14
C ASP A 64 -9.28 1.25 -10.60
N LEU A 65 -10.39 1.33 -11.36
CA LEU A 65 -10.38 1.72 -12.79
C LEU A 65 -9.73 3.10 -13.04
N GLY A 66 -9.82 4.03 -12.09
CA GLY A 66 -9.34 5.41 -12.21
C GLY A 66 -7.97 5.65 -11.58
N ALA A 67 -7.39 4.66 -10.90
CA ALA A 67 -6.18 4.82 -10.12
C ALA A 67 -4.91 5.07 -10.97
N GLY A 68 -4.91 4.73 -12.26
CA GLY A 68 -3.78 4.95 -13.16
C GLY A 68 -2.48 4.33 -12.60
N ALA A 69 -1.42 5.14 -12.46
CA ALA A 69 -0.13 4.71 -11.95
C ALA A 69 -0.14 4.27 -10.46
N ILE A 70 -1.17 4.65 -9.69
CA ILE A 70 -1.34 4.18 -8.31
C ILE A 70 -1.65 2.68 -8.28
N ALA A 71 -2.36 2.17 -9.28
CA ALA A 71 -2.69 0.77 -9.43
C ALA A 71 -1.47 -0.07 -9.83
N GLY A 72 -1.49 -1.36 -9.47
CA GLY A 72 -0.42 -2.28 -9.79
C GLY A 72 -0.37 -3.52 -8.91
N VAL A 73 0.52 -4.45 -9.27
CA VAL A 73 0.67 -5.76 -8.60
C VAL A 73 1.00 -5.61 -7.12
N PHE A 74 1.81 -4.60 -6.79
CA PHE A 74 2.24 -4.31 -5.43
C PHE A 74 1.55 -3.09 -4.84
N ALA A 75 0.53 -2.50 -5.50
CA ALA A 75 -0.17 -1.34 -4.97
C ALA A 75 -0.66 -1.59 -3.53
N PHE A 76 -0.32 -0.69 -2.61
CA PHE A 76 -0.65 -0.79 -1.19
C PHE A 76 -1.33 0.48 -0.74
N ASN A 77 -2.55 0.39 -0.26
CA ASN A 77 -3.31 1.55 0.20
C ASN A 77 -3.91 1.32 1.58
N ALA A 78 -3.38 2.01 2.59
CA ALA A 78 -3.89 2.01 3.96
C ALA A 78 -4.54 3.35 4.37
N LEU A 79 -5.04 4.12 3.41
CA LEU A 79 -5.66 5.44 3.65
C LEU A 79 -7.07 5.35 4.25
N TYR A 80 -7.82 4.30 3.93
CA TYR A 80 -9.27 4.31 4.14
C TYR A 80 -9.72 3.52 5.37
N ALA A 81 -10.71 4.08 6.07
CA ALA A 81 -11.37 3.41 7.18
C ALA A 81 -12.15 2.18 6.69
N PRO A 82 -12.28 1.11 7.51
CA PRO A 82 -13.03 -0.09 7.12
C PRO A 82 -14.52 0.14 6.81
N SER A 83 -15.09 1.26 7.27
CA SER A 83 -16.48 1.65 7.02
C SER A 83 -16.69 2.38 5.69
N LEU A 84 -15.62 2.69 4.95
CA LEU A 84 -15.74 3.40 3.68
C LEU A 84 -16.39 2.50 2.61
N VAL A 85 -17.43 3.01 1.98
CA VAL A 85 -18.09 2.36 0.83
C VAL A 85 -17.82 3.19 -0.41
N ALA A 86 -17.22 2.57 -1.43
CA ALA A 86 -16.91 3.23 -2.70
C ALA A 86 -17.14 2.25 -3.86
N ALA A 87 -17.61 2.77 -5.00
CA ALA A 87 -17.93 1.95 -6.18
C ALA A 87 -16.70 1.23 -6.79
N GLY A 88 -15.48 1.73 -6.50
CA GLY A 88 -14.23 1.12 -6.93
C GLY A 88 -13.69 0.02 -6.01
N PHE A 89 -14.36 -0.27 -4.90
CA PHE A 89 -13.89 -1.26 -3.93
C PHE A 89 -14.57 -2.60 -4.10
N GLY A 90 -13.76 -3.65 -4.07
CA GLY A 90 -14.22 -5.03 -4.06
C GLY A 90 -13.30 -5.89 -3.21
N PHE A 91 -13.66 -7.16 -3.05
CA PHE A 91 -12.86 -8.14 -2.35
C PHE A 91 -12.71 -9.41 -3.17
N ARG A 92 -11.67 -10.19 -2.86
CA ARG A 92 -11.49 -11.54 -3.37
C ARG A 92 -11.35 -12.47 -2.17
N CYS A 93 -12.10 -13.56 -2.17
CA CYS A 93 -11.96 -14.59 -1.14
C CYS A 93 -10.60 -15.28 -1.28
N GLY A 94 -9.90 -15.46 -0.15
CA GLY A 94 -8.71 -16.32 -0.04
C GLY A 94 -9.07 -17.65 0.62
N ARG A 95 -8.19 -18.64 0.49
CA ARG A 95 -8.28 -19.94 1.18
C ARG A 95 -7.21 -20.02 2.26
#